data_AF-A0A821HQY1-F1
#
_entry.id   AF-A0A821HQY1-F1
#
_cell.length_a   1.000
_cell.length_b   1.000
_cell.length_c   1.000
_cell.angle_alpha   90.00
_cell.angle_beta   90.00
_cell.angle_gamma   90.00
#
_symmetry.space_group_name_H-M   'P 1'
#
loop_
_entity.id
_entity.type
_entity.pdbx_description
1 polymer ?
#
loop_
_entity_poly.entity_id
_entity_poly.type
_entity_poly.pdbx_seq_one_letter_code
_entity_poly.pdbx_strand_id
1 'polypeptide(L)' 'VPVDVISQAQKLCRYANSALEHEDVATAIKNCEQVLQLLRPYNN' A
#
# COMPACT_ATOMS: atom_id res chain seq x y z
N VAL A 1 2.66 15.41 0.86
CA VAL A 1 1.83 14.40 0.16
C VAL A 1 0.38 14.85 0.23
N PRO A 2 -0.37 14.90 -0.88
CA PRO A 2 -1.81 15.20 -0.88
C PRO A 2 -2.62 14.25 0.03
N VAL A 3 -3.71 14.74 0.62
CA VAL A 3 -4.51 13.98 1.61
C VAL A 3 -5.17 12.74 1.00
N ASP A 4 -5.61 12.85 -0.24
CA ASP A 4 -6.16 11.76 -1.05
C ASP A 4 -5.09 10.68 -1.32
N VAL A 5 -3.86 11.07 -1.63
CA VAL A 5 -2.73 10.15 -1.82
C VAL A 5 -2.39 9.42 -0.51
N ILE A 6 -2.36 10.12 0.62
CA ILE A 6 -2.15 9.50 1.95
C ILE A 6 -3.27 8.51 2.24
N SER A 7 -4.53 8.90 2.01
CA SER A 7 -5.71 8.05 2.26
C SER A 7 -5.67 6.78 1.42
N GLN A 8 -5.27 6.89 0.15
CA GLN A 8 -5.11 5.76 -0.75
C GLN A 8 -3.95 4.85 -0.34
N ALA A 9 -2.81 5.41 0.06
CA ALA A 9 -1.69 4.63 0.57
C ALA A 9 -2.06 3.83 1.83
N GLN A 10 -2.74 4.47 2.79
CA GLN A 10 -3.24 3.80 3.99
C GLN A 10 -4.24 2.68 3.67
N LYS A 11 -5.09 2.87 2.66
CA LYS A 11 -6.03 1.84 2.20
C LYS A 11 -5.30 0.61 1.65
N LEU A 12 -4.29 0.82 0.80
CA LEU A 12 -3.46 -0.26 0.27
C LEU A 12 -2.71 -1.00 1.39
N CYS A 13 -2.18 -0.30 2.40
CA CYS A 13 -1.56 -0.93 3.56
C CYS A 13 -2.54 -1.80 4.36
N ARG A 14 -3.80 -1.35 4.54
CA ARG A 14 -4.83 -2.17 5.20
C ARG A 14 -5.16 -3.44 4.41
N TYR A 15 -5.18 -3.35 3.08
CA TYR A 15 -5.37 -4.52 2.22
C TYR A 15 -4.17 -5.47 2.24
N ALA A 16 -2.95 -4.95 2.31
CA ALA A 16 -1.75 -5.77 2.49
C ALA A 16 -1.82 -6.55 3.82
N ASN A 17 -2.20 -5.89 4.92
CA ASN A 17 -2.37 -6.56 6.21
C ASN A 17 -3.44 -7.66 6.17
N SER A 18 -4.62 -7.37 5.61
CA SER A 18 -5.68 -8.36 5.47
C SER A 18 -5.27 -9.54 4.59
N ALA A 19 -4.48 -9.32 3.54
CA ALA A 19 -3.95 -10.41 2.73
C ALA A 19 -3.01 -11.33 3.53
N LEU A 20 -2.17 -10.76 4.39
CA LEU A 20 -1.27 -11.53 5.26
C LEU A 20 -2.04 -12.36 6.31
N GLU A 21 -3.18 -11.87 6.81
CA GLU A 21 -4.07 -12.64 7.70
C GLU A 21 -4.63 -13.90 7.03
N HIS A 22 -4.68 -13.93 5.70
CA HIS A 22 -5.13 -15.05 4.88
C HIS A 22 -4.00 -15.79 4.16
N GLU A 23 -2.73 -15.56 4.56
CA GLU A 23 -1.53 -16.15 3.94
C GLU A 23 -1.38 -15.83 2.44
N ASP A 24 -2.11 -14.84 1.92
CA ASP A 24 -2.02 -14.37 0.53
C ASP A 24 -0.85 -13.41 0.37
N VAL A 25 0.35 -13.98 0.36
CA VAL A 25 1.61 -13.25 0.22
C VAL A 25 1.68 -12.49 -1.11
N ALA A 26 1.11 -13.04 -2.18
CA ALA A 26 1.15 -12.41 -3.50
C ALA A 26 0.34 -11.10 -3.52
N THR A 27 -0.86 -11.10 -2.94
CA THR A 27 -1.68 -9.88 -2.82
C THR A 27 -1.05 -8.89 -1.85
N ALA A 28 -0.39 -9.34 -0.78
CA ALA A 28 0.33 -8.46 0.13
C ALA A 28 1.48 -7.71 -0.57
N ILE A 29 2.31 -8.43 -1.33
CA ILE A 29 3.42 -7.85 -2.11
C ILE A 29 2.88 -6.81 -3.09
N LYS A 30 1.85 -7.16 -3.87
CA LYS A 30 1.25 -6.26 -4.87
C LYS A 30 0.76 -4.95 -4.25
N ASN A 31 0.06 -5.01 -3.11
CA ASN A 31 -0.41 -3.81 -2.42
C ASN A 31 0.76 -2.95 -1.91
N CYS A 32 1.81 -3.57 -1.37
CA CYS A 32 3.02 -2.87 -0.93
C CYS A 32 3.76 -2.18 -2.09
N GLU A 33 3.91 -2.85 -3.23
CA GLU A 33 4.50 -2.27 -4.44
C GLU A 33 3.71 -1.04 -4.92
N GLN A 34 2.38 -1.11 -4.90
CA GLN A 34 1.52 0.02 -5.25
C GLN A 34 1.67 1.20 -4.27
N VAL A 35 1.82 0.93 -2.97
CA VAL A 35 2.13 1.98 -1.98
C VAL A 35 3.46 2.66 -2.28
N LEU A 36 4.50 1.86 -2.55
CA LEU A 36 5.82 2.40 -2.88
C LEU A 36 5.76 3.24 -4.15
N GLN A 37 5.10 2.77 -5.20
CA GLN A 37 4.91 3.54 -6.43
C GLN A 37 4.16 4.87 -6.18
N LEU A 38 3.12 4.84 -5.34
CA LEU A 38 2.29 5.99 -5.03
C LEU A 38 3.03 7.06 -4.19
N LEU A 39 3.86 6.64 -3.23
CA LEU A 39 4.53 7.53 -2.29
C LEU A 39 5.94 7.97 -2.73
N ARG A 40 6.60 7.21 -3.61
CA ARG A 40 7.97 7.48 -4.07
C ARG A 40 8.20 8.92 -4.57
N PRO A 41 7.27 9.57 -5.30
CA PRO A 41 7.45 10.96 -5.74
C PRO A 41 7.56 11.98 -4.59
N TYR A 42 7.18 11.60 -3.37
CA TYR A 42 7.16 12.48 -2.20
C TYR A 42 8.28 12.20 -1.19
N ASN A 43 9.16 11.24 -1.50
CA ASN A 43 10.29 10.88 -0.67
C ASN A 43 11.59 11.45 -1.29
N ASN A 44 11.79 12.76 -1.15
CA ASN A 44 13.04 13.46 -1.46
C ASN A 44 13.70 13.90 -0.15
#